data_AF-A0A7X0HCS2-F1
#
_entry.id   AF-A0A7X0HCS2-F1
#
_cell.length_a   1.000
_cell.length_b   1.000
_cell.length_c   1.000
_cell.angle_alpha   90.00
_cell.angle_beta   90.00
_cell.angle_gamma   90.00
#
_symmetry.space_group_name_H-M   'P 1'
#
loop_
_entity.id
_entity.type
_entity.pdbx_description
1 polymer ?
#
loop_
_entity_poly.entity_id
_entity_poly.type
_entity_poly.pdbx_seq_one_letter_code
_entity_poly.pdbx_strand_id
1 'polypeptide(L)'
;MSVTVALTTAAVLWGAAAGLLVPRAAHRLSVEPDEPWRAVCPAGHPFTGVAGGWLGTVRCVDCVGAARVAAGRARPSPGPVPPGTRSGPLPPGGRPSTRSGPLPPGTRKGSLPPRTPPGALPRDAPPAAPPDAPCSPPYEKTLRFVLLGGIVCGSLAFATGPRPELAVWLLLAPFALLLAVVDRRVHRLPDVLTLPLAGAAAGLLGVAGLLPGDGGSWFGALLGGTGLGAMYFVLFLINPAGMGFGDVKLALGIGTVLGWYGWSVLFAGAMAGFVLGALYGLGLILTRRGGRRTAIPFGPFMLAGAWAGLLLGGLGAAG
;
A
#
# COMPACT_ATOMS: atom_id res chain seq x y z
N MET A 1 1.66 -10.77 -32.49
CA MET A 1 1.06 -10.78 -31.14
C MET A 1 -0.27 -10.05 -31.25
N SER A 2 -1.40 -10.70 -30.94
CA SER A 2 -2.70 -10.02 -31.04
C SER A 2 -2.79 -8.86 -30.04
N VAL A 3 -3.53 -7.80 -30.39
CA VAL A 3 -3.69 -6.59 -29.56
C VAL A 3 -4.15 -6.95 -28.15
N THR A 4 -5.04 -7.93 -28.00
CA THR A 4 -5.52 -8.44 -26.71
C THR A 4 -4.40 -9.02 -25.85
N VAL A 5 -3.47 -9.78 -26.43
CA VAL A 5 -2.32 -10.34 -25.69
C VAL A 5 -1.40 -9.22 -25.21
N ALA A 6 -1.14 -8.22 -26.06
CA ALA A 6 -0.31 -7.06 -25.69
C ALA A 6 -0.94 -6.22 -24.57
N LEU A 7 -2.24 -5.96 -24.63
CA LEU A 7 -2.96 -5.24 -23.58
C LEU A 7 -2.99 -6.01 -22.28
N THR A 8 -3.24 -7.33 -22.34
CA THR A 8 -3.29 -8.17 -21.14
C THR A 8 -1.92 -8.25 -20.48
N THR A 9 -0.82 -8.41 -21.23
CA THR A 9 0.53 -8.42 -20.65
C THR A 9 0.90 -7.06 -20.06
N ALA A 10 0.60 -5.96 -20.74
CA ALA A 10 0.81 -4.61 -20.21
C ALA A 10 0.02 -4.39 -18.90
N ALA A 11 -1.24 -4.82 -18.86
CA ALA A 11 -2.09 -4.74 -17.67
C ALA A 11 -1.55 -5.58 -16.50
N VAL A 12 -1.08 -6.80 -16.75
CA VAL A 12 -0.46 -7.65 -15.72
C VAL A 12 0.79 -6.98 -15.17
N LEU A 13 1.66 -6.44 -16.03
CA LEU A 13 2.88 -5.73 -15.61
C LEU A 13 2.55 -4.47 -14.80
N TRP A 14 1.56 -3.70 -15.25
CA TRP A 14 1.05 -2.54 -14.52
C TRP A 14 0.54 -2.91 -13.12
N GLY A 15 -0.33 -3.94 -13.04
CA GLY A 15 -0.87 -4.43 -11.77
C GLY A 15 0.21 -4.97 -10.83
N ALA A 16 1.19 -5.69 -11.37
CA ALA A 16 2.34 -6.19 -10.61
C ALA A 16 3.20 -5.03 -10.07
N ALA A 17 3.50 -4.03 -10.90
CA ALA A 17 4.27 -2.85 -10.50
C ALA A 17 3.53 -2.03 -9.44
N ALA A 18 2.23 -1.81 -9.61
CA ALA A 18 1.41 -1.11 -8.62
C ALA A 18 1.29 -1.90 -7.30
N GLY A 19 1.21 -3.23 -7.38
CA GLY A 19 1.21 -4.14 -6.23
C GLY A 19 2.47 -4.02 -5.35
N LEU A 20 3.61 -3.61 -5.91
CA LEU A 20 4.84 -3.32 -5.12
C LEU A 20 4.70 -2.08 -4.24
N LEU A 21 3.83 -1.14 -4.60
CA LEU A 21 3.62 0.12 -3.87
C LEU A 21 2.62 -0.05 -2.71
N VAL A 22 1.71 -1.04 -2.82
CA VAL A 22 0.62 -1.27 -1.85
C VAL A 22 1.12 -1.47 -0.41
N PRO A 23 2.14 -2.28 -0.09
CA PRO A 23 2.57 -2.51 1.30
C PRO A 23 2.99 -1.23 2.01
N ARG A 24 3.71 -0.35 1.31
CA ARG A 24 4.22 0.91 1.86
C ARG A 24 3.09 1.92 2.07
N ALA A 25 2.24 2.09 1.07
CA ALA A 25 1.06 2.95 1.18
C ALA A 25 0.11 2.47 2.28
N ALA A 26 -0.15 1.16 2.37
CA ALA A 26 -0.98 0.58 3.42
C ALA A 26 -0.40 0.83 4.81
N HIS A 27 0.92 0.68 5.01
CA HIS A 27 1.57 1.00 6.28
C HIS A 27 1.40 2.48 6.65
N ARG A 28 1.62 3.40 5.70
CA ARG A 28 1.49 4.85 5.94
C ARG A 28 0.07 5.27 6.31
N LEU A 29 -0.93 4.65 5.68
CA LEU A 29 -2.35 4.95 5.88
C LEU A 29 -2.98 4.19 7.05
N SER A 30 -2.31 3.16 7.60
CA SER A 30 -2.82 2.39 8.74
C SER A 30 -2.52 3.10 10.07
N VAL A 31 -3.21 4.21 10.31
CA VAL A 31 -3.08 5.07 11.50
C VAL A 31 -4.46 5.30 12.12
N GLU A 32 -4.50 5.57 13.43
CA GLU A 32 -5.76 5.91 14.11
C GLU A 32 -6.34 7.25 13.60
N PRO A 33 -7.67 7.47 13.74
CA PRO A 33 -8.28 8.75 13.42
C PRO A 33 -7.57 9.89 14.15
N ASP A 34 -7.39 11.02 13.47
CA ASP A 34 -6.75 12.23 13.99
C ASP A 34 -5.22 12.17 14.19
N GLU A 35 -4.60 11.00 14.02
CA GLU A 35 -3.15 10.89 13.93
C GLU A 35 -2.64 11.20 12.51
N PRO A 36 -1.51 11.92 12.38
CA PRO A 36 -0.90 12.14 11.08
C PRO A 36 -0.42 10.82 10.46
N TRP A 37 -0.46 10.73 9.13
CA TRP A 37 0.03 9.56 8.39
C TRP A 37 1.46 9.19 8.81
N ARG A 38 1.76 7.89 8.91
CA ARG A 38 3.08 7.44 9.36
C ARG A 38 4.16 7.93 8.39
N ALA A 39 5.00 8.83 8.88
CA ALA A 39 6.16 9.33 8.15
C ALA A 39 7.39 8.42 8.29
N VAL A 40 7.35 7.45 9.20
CA VAL A 40 8.48 6.56 9.54
C VAL A 40 8.17 5.09 9.24
N CYS A 41 9.22 4.34 8.94
CA CYS A 41 9.14 2.90 8.75
C CYS A 41 8.98 2.16 10.10
N PRO A 42 8.68 0.85 10.10
CA PRO A 42 8.57 0.06 11.33
C PRO A 42 9.82 0.08 12.23
N ALA A 43 10.99 0.39 11.68
CA ALA A 43 12.25 0.55 12.40
C ALA A 43 12.61 2.01 12.74
N GLY A 44 11.66 2.94 12.59
CA GLY A 44 11.84 4.36 12.97
C GLY A 44 12.51 5.27 11.95
N HIS A 45 12.95 4.75 10.80
CA HIS A 45 13.59 5.58 9.76
C HIS A 45 12.57 6.44 9.00
N PRO A 46 12.86 7.72 8.74
CA PRO A 46 11.99 8.58 7.94
C PRO A 46 11.90 8.08 6.51
N PHE A 47 10.69 8.07 5.96
CA PHE A 47 10.49 7.77 4.55
C PHE A 47 10.90 8.97 3.69
N THR A 48 12.12 8.91 3.15
CA THR A 48 12.65 9.88 2.20
C THR A 48 12.48 9.38 0.74
N GLY A 49 12.49 10.28 -0.24
CA GLY A 49 12.44 9.94 -1.67
C GLY A 49 11.34 10.65 -2.48
N VAL A 50 11.08 10.14 -3.69
CA VAL A 50 10.11 10.70 -4.65
C VAL A 50 8.72 10.83 -4.04
N ALA A 51 8.06 11.96 -4.32
CA ALA A 51 6.77 12.31 -3.74
C ALA A 51 6.76 12.16 -2.22
N GLY A 52 7.75 12.69 -1.49
CA GLY A 52 7.81 12.59 -0.02
C GLY A 52 7.92 11.14 0.50
N GLY A 53 8.58 10.26 -0.26
CA GLY A 53 8.78 8.85 0.07
C GLY A 53 7.53 7.98 -0.07
N TRP A 54 6.49 8.42 -0.80
CA TRP A 54 5.31 7.62 -1.11
C TRP A 54 5.59 6.57 -2.19
N LEU A 55 6.41 6.92 -3.17
CA LEU A 55 6.84 6.05 -4.24
C LEU A 55 8.21 5.47 -3.90
N GLY A 56 8.30 4.15 -3.81
CA GLY A 56 9.56 3.48 -3.52
C GLY A 56 9.40 2.03 -3.12
N THR A 57 10.53 1.35 -2.99
CA THR A 57 10.53 -0.05 -2.58
C THR A 57 9.93 -0.22 -1.18
N VAL A 58 9.51 -1.45 -0.91
CA VAL A 58 8.95 -1.87 0.38
C VAL A 58 9.94 -1.61 1.54
N ARG A 59 11.25 -1.53 1.26
CA ARG A 59 12.28 -1.17 2.24
C ARG A 59 12.59 0.33 2.19
N CYS A 60 12.79 0.93 3.35
CA CYS A 60 13.32 2.28 3.45
C CYS A 60 14.79 2.30 2.96
N VAL A 61 15.27 3.44 2.44
CA VAL A 61 16.64 3.55 1.90
C VAL A 61 17.68 3.18 2.97
N ASP A 62 17.47 3.65 4.20
CA ASP A 62 18.35 3.38 5.33
C ASP A 62 18.34 1.89 5.72
N CYS A 63 17.18 1.25 5.65
CA CYS A 63 17.00 -0.18 5.87
C CYS A 63 17.80 -1.02 4.85
N VAL A 64 17.83 -0.57 3.59
CA VAL A 64 18.62 -1.21 2.52
C VAL A 64 20.12 -0.98 2.74
N GLY A 65 20.51 0.22 3.15
CA GLY A 65 21.90 0.55 3.50
C GLY A 65 22.43 -0.31 4.65
N ALA A 66 21.69 -0.39 5.75
CA ALA A 66 22.03 -1.21 6.90
C ALA A 66 22.21 -2.70 6.54
N ALA A 67 21.30 -3.25 5.72
CA ALA A 67 21.38 -4.62 5.26
C ALA A 67 22.62 -4.89 4.39
N ARG A 68 23.00 -3.95 3.51
CA ARG A 68 24.21 -4.06 2.69
C ARG A 68 25.49 -4.04 3.53
N VAL A 69 25.55 -3.18 4.56
CA VAL A 69 26.69 -3.12 5.49
C VAL A 69 26.83 -4.43 6.26
N ALA A 70 25.73 -4.99 6.76
CA ALA A 70 25.74 -6.28 7.45
C ALA A 70 26.23 -7.42 6.55
N ALA A 71 25.75 -7.48 5.30
CA ALA A 71 26.20 -8.47 4.31
C ALA A 71 27.68 -8.29 3.92
N GLY A 72 28.19 -7.06 3.88
CA GLY A 72 29.60 -6.75 3.63
C GLY A 72 30.52 -7.22 4.77
N ARG A 73 30.09 -7.10 6.02
CA ARG A 73 30.83 -7.61 7.20
C ARG A 73 30.85 -9.13 7.30
N ALA A 74 29.90 -9.81 6.66
CA ALA A 74 29.84 -11.28 6.62
C ALA A 74 30.77 -11.90 5.56
N ARG A 75 31.55 -11.11 4.79
CA ARG A 75 32.61 -11.68 3.95
C ARG A 75 33.73 -12.22 4.86
N PRO A 76 34.16 -13.49 4.67
CA PRO A 76 35.26 -14.03 5.45
C PRO A 76 36.53 -13.23 5.16
N SER A 77 37.22 -12.80 6.24
CA SER A 77 38.53 -12.16 6.15
C SER A 77 39.49 -13.05 5.35
N PRO A 78 40.38 -12.51 4.51
CA PRO A 78 41.48 -13.30 3.96
C PRO A 78 42.26 -13.89 5.14
N GLY A 79 42.49 -15.20 5.10
CA GLY A 79 43.10 -15.96 6.20
C GLY A 79 44.45 -15.37 6.64
N PRO A 80 44.89 -15.68 7.87
CA PRO A 80 46.11 -15.12 8.43
C PRO A 80 47.33 -15.42 7.54
N VAL A 81 48.06 -14.37 7.18
CA VAL A 81 49.37 -14.47 6.53
C VAL A 81 50.32 -15.21 7.50
N PRO A 82 51.00 -16.29 7.08
CA PRO A 82 51.87 -17.04 7.97
C PRO A 82 53.07 -16.18 8.42
N PRO A 83 53.43 -16.18 9.71
CA PRO A 83 54.52 -15.36 10.23
C PRO A 83 55.89 -15.91 9.82
N GLY A 84 56.65 -15.12 9.05
CA GLY A 84 58.06 -15.35 8.77
C GLY A 84 58.94 -15.07 9.99
N THR A 85 59.82 -16.00 10.31
CA THR A 85 60.79 -16.01 11.42
C THR A 85 61.80 -14.88 11.34
N ARG A 86 61.93 -14.05 12.39
CA ARG A 86 63.21 -13.43 12.81
C ARG A 86 63.28 -13.25 14.32
N SER A 87 63.99 -14.16 14.96
CA SER A 87 64.54 -14.06 16.31
C SER A 87 65.89 -13.34 16.26
N GLY A 88 66.06 -12.28 17.05
CA GLY A 88 67.35 -11.63 17.32
C GLY A 88 67.34 -10.98 18.71
N PRO A 89 68.42 -11.06 19.51
CA PRO A 89 68.38 -10.71 20.93
C PRO A 89 68.47 -9.20 21.19
N LEU A 90 67.77 -8.75 22.24
CA LEU A 90 67.75 -7.38 22.75
C LEU A 90 69.01 -7.09 23.61
N PRO A 91 69.72 -5.95 23.48
CA PRO A 91 70.72 -5.53 24.45
C PRO A 91 70.09 -4.74 25.62
N PRO A 92 70.71 -4.70 26.82
CA PRO A 92 70.12 -4.12 28.02
C PRO A 92 70.57 -2.67 28.27
N GLY A 93 69.74 -1.91 28.98
CA GLY A 93 70.17 -0.82 29.87
C GLY A 93 69.83 0.59 29.43
N GLY A 94 69.11 1.31 30.32
CA GLY A 94 69.03 2.77 30.31
C GLY A 94 67.64 3.32 30.64
N ARG A 95 67.37 3.65 31.90
CA ARG A 95 66.45 4.77 32.22
C ARG A 95 67.27 6.06 32.11
N PRO A 96 66.69 7.16 31.61
CA PRO A 96 66.33 8.21 32.57
C PRO A 96 65.05 8.99 32.24
N SER A 97 64.69 9.82 33.20
CA SER A 97 63.51 10.65 33.37
C SER A 97 63.53 11.98 32.57
N THR A 98 62.34 12.61 32.55
CA THR A 98 62.05 14.04 32.30
C THR A 98 62.13 14.56 30.86
N ARG A 99 61.02 15.09 30.33
CA ARG A 99 60.75 16.53 30.26
C ARG A 99 59.49 16.82 29.43
N SER A 100 58.77 17.81 29.94
CA SER A 100 57.75 18.63 29.30
C SER A 100 58.22 19.20 27.97
N GLY A 101 57.33 19.23 26.96
CA GLY A 101 57.50 19.97 25.71
C GLY A 101 56.17 20.60 25.27
N PRO A 102 56.18 21.78 24.61
CA PRO A 102 55.04 22.67 24.50
C PRO A 102 54.13 22.36 23.31
N LEU A 103 52.86 22.75 23.43
CA LEU A 103 51.82 22.68 22.40
C LEU A 103 52.08 23.72 21.28
N PRO A 104 51.99 23.39 19.97
CA PRO A 104 52.04 24.39 18.92
C PRO A 104 50.67 25.11 18.72
N PRO A 105 50.67 26.40 18.32
CA PRO A 105 49.46 27.21 18.25
C PRO A 105 48.78 27.20 16.86
N GLY A 106 47.45 27.18 16.89
CA GLY A 106 46.57 27.99 16.03
C GLY A 106 46.42 27.66 14.55
N THR A 107 45.27 27.06 14.18
CA THR A 107 44.58 27.37 12.91
C THR A 107 43.05 27.44 13.08
N ARG A 108 42.54 28.66 12.87
CA ARG A 108 41.17 29.12 12.52
C ARG A 108 39.95 28.41 13.16
N LYS A 109 39.29 29.16 14.06
CA LYS A 109 37.86 29.04 14.36
C LYS A 109 37.04 29.23 13.06
N GLY A 110 36.70 28.13 12.41
CA GLY A 110 35.53 28.08 11.53
C GLY A 110 34.27 28.10 12.40
N SER A 111 33.37 29.02 12.11
CA SER A 111 32.08 29.21 12.76
C SER A 111 31.26 27.92 12.80
N LEU A 112 30.96 27.44 14.00
CA LEU A 112 29.86 26.48 14.23
C LEU A 112 28.54 27.20 13.86
N PRO A 113 27.61 26.58 13.11
CA PRO A 113 26.25 27.09 13.03
C PRO A 113 25.59 26.99 14.43
N PRO A 114 24.66 27.90 14.75
CA PRO A 114 24.02 27.93 16.06
C PRO A 114 23.27 26.62 16.31
N ARG A 115 23.58 25.97 17.44
CA ARG A 115 22.79 24.87 17.97
C ARG A 115 21.38 25.40 18.27
N THR A 116 20.40 24.99 17.48
CA THR A 116 19.00 25.17 17.83
C THR A 116 18.76 24.42 19.14
N PRO A 117 18.20 25.06 20.18
CA PRO A 117 17.85 24.35 21.40
C PRO A 117 16.86 23.23 21.03
N PRO A 118 16.95 22.03 21.67
CA PRO A 118 16.00 20.96 21.40
C PRO A 118 14.60 21.45 21.80
N GLY A 119 13.81 21.81 20.78
CA GLY A 119 12.39 21.99 20.92
C GLY A 119 11.81 20.69 21.47
N ALA A 120 11.12 20.80 22.60
CA ALA A 120 10.47 19.67 23.25
C ALA A 120 9.62 18.91 22.21
N LEU A 121 9.99 17.66 21.97
CA LEU A 121 9.11 16.71 21.29
C LEU A 121 7.79 16.65 22.07
N PRO A 122 6.63 16.63 21.41
CA PRO A 122 5.34 16.42 22.07
C PRO A 122 5.42 15.20 22.99
N ARG A 123 5.05 15.37 24.27
CA ARG A 123 5.18 14.34 25.33
C ARG A 123 4.36 13.08 25.10
N ASP A 124 3.49 13.09 24.08
CA ASP A 124 2.53 12.03 23.79
C ASP A 124 2.84 11.27 22.49
N ALA A 125 4.06 11.41 21.94
CA ALA A 125 4.50 10.56 20.84
C ALA A 125 4.56 9.10 21.33
N PRO A 126 3.90 8.13 20.65
CA PRO A 126 3.98 6.73 21.02
C PRO A 126 5.44 6.29 21.05
N PRO A 127 5.85 5.45 22.02
CA PRO A 127 7.24 5.08 22.19
C PRO A 127 7.81 4.58 20.87
N ALA A 128 8.90 5.20 20.43
CA ALA A 128 9.62 4.78 19.24
C ALA A 128 9.85 3.27 19.34
N ALA A 129 9.47 2.54 18.28
CA ALA A 129 9.70 1.11 18.20
C ALA A 129 11.17 0.81 18.57
N PRO A 130 11.45 -0.29 19.29
CA PRO A 130 12.81 -0.60 19.70
C PRO A 130 13.74 -0.58 18.48
N PRO A 131 14.98 -0.04 18.61
CA PRO A 131 15.92 0.16 17.51
C PRO A 131 16.30 -1.14 16.76
N ASP A 132 15.84 -2.29 17.27
CA ASP A 132 16.16 -3.63 16.80
C ASP A 132 14.98 -4.31 16.09
N ALA A 133 13.84 -3.63 15.91
CA ALA A 133 12.70 -4.19 15.18
C ALA A 133 13.12 -4.58 13.75
N PRO A 134 12.84 -5.82 13.29
CA PRO A 134 13.31 -6.28 11.99
C PRO A 134 12.86 -5.34 10.88
N CYS A 135 13.84 -4.72 10.20
CA CYS A 135 13.66 -3.74 9.11
C CYS A 135 13.00 -4.32 7.83
N SER A 136 12.46 -5.53 7.88
CA SER A 136 11.85 -6.22 6.75
C SER A 136 10.39 -6.51 7.05
N PRO A 137 9.43 -5.98 6.28
CA PRO A 137 8.17 -6.72 6.15
C PRO A 137 8.49 -8.08 5.51
N PRO A 138 7.82 -9.16 5.93
CA PRO A 138 8.07 -10.47 5.37
C PRO A 138 7.82 -10.43 3.86
N TYR A 139 8.88 -10.72 3.08
CA TYR A 139 8.89 -10.75 1.61
C TYR A 139 7.69 -11.51 1.02
N GLU A 140 7.25 -12.54 1.74
CA GLU A 140 6.09 -13.36 1.45
C GLU A 140 4.78 -12.57 1.28
N LYS A 141 4.58 -11.50 2.06
CA LYS A 141 3.37 -10.65 1.94
C LYS A 141 3.43 -9.75 0.71
N THR A 142 4.61 -9.30 0.31
CA THR A 142 4.80 -8.45 -0.87
C THR A 142 4.49 -9.21 -2.15
N LEU A 143 4.98 -10.44 -2.29
CA LEU A 143 4.71 -11.26 -3.47
C LEU A 143 3.21 -11.48 -3.68
N ARG A 144 2.44 -11.68 -2.59
CA ARG A 144 0.98 -11.81 -2.66
C ARG A 144 0.32 -10.57 -3.28
N PHE A 145 0.75 -9.36 -2.94
CA PHE A 145 0.19 -8.13 -3.52
C PHE A 145 0.56 -7.93 -4.98
N VAL A 146 1.79 -8.31 -5.37
CA VAL A 146 2.25 -8.27 -6.77
C VAL A 146 1.43 -9.22 -7.62
N LEU A 147 1.27 -10.47 -7.17
CA LEU A 147 0.47 -11.48 -7.88
C LEU A 147 -1.00 -11.07 -7.94
N LEU A 148 -1.57 -10.60 -6.83
CA LEU A 148 -2.97 -10.17 -6.79
C LEU A 148 -3.24 -8.97 -7.70
N GLY A 149 -2.37 -7.96 -7.68
CA GLY A 149 -2.46 -6.81 -8.59
C GLY A 149 -2.36 -7.23 -10.05
N GLY A 150 -1.41 -8.09 -10.38
CA GLY A 150 -1.26 -8.63 -11.75
C GLY A 150 -2.48 -9.43 -12.21
N ILE A 151 -3.03 -10.30 -11.36
CA ILE A 151 -4.24 -11.10 -11.66
C ILE A 151 -5.46 -10.20 -11.85
N VAL A 152 -5.68 -9.23 -10.96
CA VAL A 152 -6.84 -8.32 -11.04
C VAL A 152 -6.76 -7.49 -12.32
N CYS A 153 -5.63 -6.84 -12.61
CA CYS A 153 -5.48 -6.04 -13.82
C CYS A 153 -5.52 -6.90 -15.10
N GLY A 154 -4.88 -8.07 -15.09
CA GLY A 154 -4.86 -8.97 -16.24
C GLY A 154 -6.24 -9.54 -16.58
N SER A 155 -7.01 -9.95 -15.57
CA SER A 155 -8.39 -10.43 -15.76
C SER A 155 -9.33 -9.33 -16.26
N LEU A 156 -9.20 -8.10 -15.75
CA LEU A 156 -9.97 -6.95 -16.22
C LEU A 156 -9.63 -6.61 -17.68
N ALA A 157 -8.35 -6.64 -18.06
CA ALA A 157 -7.93 -6.43 -19.45
C ALA A 157 -8.44 -7.53 -20.40
N PHE A 158 -8.41 -8.78 -19.94
CA PHE A 158 -8.93 -9.90 -20.70
C PHE A 158 -10.45 -9.79 -20.91
N ALA A 159 -11.20 -9.43 -19.88
CA ALA A 159 -12.66 -9.31 -19.94
C ALA A 159 -13.13 -8.07 -20.72
N THR A 160 -12.45 -6.93 -20.58
CA THR A 160 -12.89 -5.66 -21.16
C THR A 160 -12.43 -5.48 -22.61
N GLY A 161 -11.28 -6.06 -22.97
CA GLY A 161 -10.69 -5.90 -24.30
C GLY A 161 -10.14 -4.48 -24.54
N PRO A 162 -10.01 -4.03 -25.81
CA PRO A 162 -9.39 -2.76 -26.18
C PRO A 162 -10.26 -1.51 -25.95
N ARG A 163 -11.34 -1.63 -25.19
CA ARG A 163 -12.29 -0.53 -24.96
C ARG A 163 -11.70 0.57 -24.07
N PRO A 164 -12.14 1.84 -24.23
CA PRO A 164 -11.57 2.97 -23.50
C PRO A 164 -11.71 2.85 -21.97
N GLU A 165 -12.76 2.21 -21.47
CA GLU A 165 -12.98 2.02 -20.03
C GLU A 165 -11.91 1.14 -19.36
N LEU A 166 -11.16 0.34 -20.12
CA LEU A 166 -10.04 -0.44 -19.57
C LEU A 166 -9.00 0.46 -18.89
N ALA A 167 -8.73 1.64 -19.45
CA ALA A 167 -7.79 2.59 -18.84
C ALA A 167 -8.27 3.02 -17.45
N VAL A 168 -9.58 3.21 -17.29
CA VAL A 168 -10.22 3.56 -16.01
C VAL A 168 -10.07 2.41 -15.01
N TRP A 169 -10.31 1.16 -15.44
CA TRP A 169 -10.15 -0.02 -14.58
C TRP A 169 -8.71 -0.21 -14.11
N LEU A 170 -7.73 -0.06 -15.00
CA LEU A 170 -6.31 -0.18 -14.66
C LEU A 170 -5.84 0.92 -13.70
N LEU A 171 -6.42 2.13 -13.80
CA LEU A 171 -6.11 3.21 -12.89
C LEU A 171 -6.74 3.00 -11.51
N LEU A 172 -7.99 2.51 -11.44
CA LEU A 172 -8.72 2.32 -10.19
C LEU A 172 -8.30 1.05 -9.43
N ALA A 173 -7.94 -0.04 -10.12
CA ALA A 173 -7.66 -1.34 -9.50
C ALA A 173 -6.56 -1.30 -8.41
N PRO A 174 -5.43 -0.60 -8.58
CA PRO A 174 -4.44 -0.45 -7.52
C PRO A 174 -4.96 0.24 -6.26
N PHE A 175 -5.79 1.27 -6.42
CA PHE A 175 -6.40 1.98 -5.29
C PHE A 175 -7.46 1.12 -4.60
N ALA A 176 -8.25 0.36 -5.36
CA ALA A 176 -9.18 -0.63 -4.80
C ALA A 176 -8.43 -1.67 -3.96
N LEU A 177 -7.31 -2.21 -4.47
CA LEU A 177 -6.49 -3.15 -3.72
C LEU A 177 -5.91 -2.52 -2.44
N LEU A 178 -5.42 -1.28 -2.53
CA LEU A 178 -4.92 -0.53 -1.37
C LEU A 178 -6.02 -0.31 -0.32
N LEU A 179 -7.21 0.13 -0.74
CA LEU A 179 -8.35 0.34 0.14
C LEU A 179 -8.79 -0.96 0.82
N ALA A 180 -8.84 -2.09 0.10
CA ALA A 180 -9.15 -3.39 0.69
C ALA A 180 -8.14 -3.78 1.79
N VAL A 181 -6.86 -3.48 1.60
CA VAL A 181 -5.82 -3.78 2.59
C VAL A 181 -5.94 -2.85 3.80
N VAL A 182 -6.14 -1.55 3.59
CA VAL A 182 -6.30 -0.58 4.68
C VAL A 182 -7.56 -0.89 5.48
N ASP A 183 -8.69 -1.18 4.81
CA ASP A 183 -9.93 -1.56 5.48
C ASP A 183 -9.77 -2.83 6.32
N ARG A 184 -9.08 -3.85 5.80
CA ARG A 184 -8.78 -5.06 6.58
C ARG A 184 -7.90 -4.79 7.81
N ARG A 185 -7.06 -3.76 7.79
CA ARG A 185 -6.09 -3.46 8.85
C ARG A 185 -6.67 -2.58 9.95
N VAL A 186 -7.47 -1.59 9.59
CA VAL A 186 -7.94 -0.54 10.51
C VAL A 186 -9.47 -0.50 10.60
N HIS A 187 -10.19 -1.31 9.81
CA HIS A 187 -11.66 -1.33 9.74
C HIS A 187 -12.28 0.06 9.47
N ARG A 188 -11.52 0.91 8.74
CA ARG A 188 -11.88 2.28 8.38
C ARG A 188 -11.26 2.63 7.03
N LEU A 189 -12.07 3.19 6.12
CA LEU A 189 -11.57 3.73 4.85
C LEU A 189 -11.23 5.23 4.99
N PRO A 190 -10.06 5.68 4.52
CA PRO A 190 -9.72 7.10 4.49
C PRO A 190 -10.62 7.86 3.51
N ASP A 191 -11.40 8.80 4.03
CA ASP A 191 -12.29 9.65 3.24
C ASP A 191 -11.54 10.47 2.18
N VAL A 192 -10.33 10.88 2.52
CA VAL A 192 -9.40 11.63 1.67
C VAL A 192 -9.04 10.85 0.39
N LEU A 193 -9.21 9.53 0.37
CA LEU A 193 -8.92 8.70 -0.81
C LEU A 193 -10.18 8.22 -1.50
N THR A 194 -11.23 7.85 -0.76
CA THR A 194 -12.44 7.25 -1.33
C THR A 194 -13.31 8.21 -2.14
N LEU A 195 -13.52 9.43 -1.64
CA LEU A 195 -14.30 10.46 -2.33
C LEU A 195 -13.66 10.93 -3.64
N PRO A 196 -12.36 11.30 -3.68
CA PRO A 196 -11.73 11.64 -4.95
C PRO A 196 -11.65 10.45 -5.89
N LEU A 197 -11.57 9.21 -5.39
CA LEU A 197 -11.62 8.02 -6.24
C LEU A 197 -13.00 7.86 -6.91
N ALA A 198 -14.08 8.07 -6.18
CA ALA A 198 -15.44 8.04 -6.74
C ALA A 198 -15.66 9.17 -7.76
N GLY A 199 -15.19 10.39 -7.45
CA GLY A 199 -15.23 11.51 -8.39
C GLY A 199 -14.38 11.26 -9.64
N ALA A 200 -13.18 10.69 -9.48
CA ALA A 200 -12.32 10.30 -10.58
C ALA A 200 -12.96 9.21 -11.43
N ALA A 201 -13.61 8.21 -10.83
CA ALA A 201 -14.33 7.18 -11.57
C ALA A 201 -15.45 7.79 -12.42
N ALA A 202 -16.29 8.66 -11.85
CA ALA A 202 -17.38 9.31 -12.59
C ALA A 202 -16.86 10.23 -13.71
N GLY A 203 -15.79 10.99 -13.45
CA GLY A 203 -15.17 11.89 -14.43
C GLY A 203 -14.47 11.13 -15.56
N LEU A 204 -13.67 10.12 -15.23
CA LEU A 204 -12.96 9.31 -16.21
C LEU A 204 -13.90 8.46 -17.08
N LEU A 205 -14.98 7.93 -16.49
CA LEU A 205 -16.02 7.25 -17.27
C LEU A 205 -16.80 8.23 -18.15
N GLY A 206 -17.00 9.47 -17.70
CA GLY A 206 -17.57 10.53 -18.54
C GLY A 206 -16.71 10.80 -19.78
N VAL A 207 -15.38 10.87 -19.60
CA VAL A 207 -14.43 11.00 -20.72
C VAL A 207 -14.42 9.75 -21.59
N ALA A 208 -14.47 8.55 -20.98
CA ALA A 208 -14.50 7.28 -21.71
C ALA A 208 -15.76 7.16 -22.60
N GLY A 209 -16.90 7.65 -22.14
CA GLY A 209 -18.15 7.67 -22.91
C GLY A 209 -18.20 8.67 -24.07
N LEU A 210 -17.18 9.52 -24.20
CA LEU A 210 -17.02 10.38 -25.39
C LEU A 210 -16.18 9.69 -26.48
N LEU A 211 -15.53 8.57 -26.16
CA LEU A 211 -14.67 7.85 -27.09
C LEU A 211 -15.48 6.77 -27.84
N PRO A 212 -15.24 6.57 -29.15
CA PRO A 212 -15.92 5.52 -29.91
C PRO A 212 -15.63 4.12 -29.35
N GLY A 213 -16.66 3.28 -29.25
CA GLY A 213 -16.54 1.88 -28.83
C GLY A 213 -16.61 1.66 -27.32
N ASP A 214 -17.21 2.60 -26.60
CA ASP A 214 -17.53 2.47 -25.19
C ASP A 214 -18.60 1.38 -24.96
N GLY A 215 -18.40 0.56 -23.93
CA GLY A 215 -19.30 -0.56 -23.62
C GLY A 215 -20.44 -0.24 -22.66
N GLY A 216 -20.68 1.03 -22.33
CA GLY A 216 -21.54 1.39 -21.20
C GLY A 216 -22.21 2.75 -21.29
N SER A 217 -22.84 3.16 -20.19
CA SER A 217 -23.57 4.42 -20.09
C SER A 217 -23.08 5.25 -18.92
N TRP A 218 -22.68 6.50 -19.21
CA TRP A 218 -22.32 7.45 -18.16
C TRP A 218 -23.50 7.77 -17.22
N PHE A 219 -24.71 7.89 -17.76
CA PHE A 219 -25.91 8.09 -16.94
C PHE A 219 -26.20 6.87 -16.06
N GLY A 220 -26.01 5.66 -16.61
CA GLY A 220 -26.07 4.42 -15.84
C GLY A 220 -25.05 4.37 -14.71
N ALA A 221 -23.83 4.85 -14.94
CA ALA A 221 -22.81 4.98 -13.90
C ALA A 221 -23.25 5.94 -12.78
N LEU A 222 -23.74 7.14 -13.11
CA LEU A 222 -24.21 8.09 -12.10
C LEU A 222 -25.39 7.55 -11.29
N LEU A 223 -26.38 6.94 -11.96
CA LEU A 223 -27.52 6.30 -11.30
C LEU A 223 -27.10 5.11 -10.45
N GLY A 224 -26.15 4.29 -10.92
CA GLY A 224 -25.64 3.16 -10.17
C GLY A 224 -24.89 3.60 -8.91
N GLY A 225 -24.06 4.63 -9.03
CA GLY A 225 -23.35 5.24 -7.90
C GLY A 225 -24.30 5.78 -6.86
N THR A 226 -25.20 6.68 -7.28
CA THR A 226 -26.18 7.29 -6.38
C THR A 226 -27.14 6.26 -5.79
N GLY A 227 -27.61 5.29 -6.57
CA GLY A 227 -28.52 4.23 -6.12
C GLY A 227 -27.87 3.31 -5.09
N LEU A 228 -26.67 2.78 -5.37
CA LEU A 228 -25.97 1.91 -4.42
C LEU A 228 -25.51 2.68 -3.18
N GLY A 229 -25.00 3.90 -3.36
CA GLY A 229 -24.63 4.79 -2.26
C GLY A 229 -25.82 5.13 -1.36
N ALA A 230 -26.97 5.49 -1.93
CA ALA A 230 -28.19 5.77 -1.18
C ALA A 230 -28.70 4.53 -0.41
N MET A 231 -28.66 3.35 -1.04
CA MET A 231 -29.03 2.10 -0.38
C MET A 231 -28.16 1.83 0.85
N TYR A 232 -26.83 1.96 0.74
CA TYR A 232 -25.92 1.78 1.87
C TYR A 232 -26.09 2.89 2.92
N PHE A 233 -26.38 4.12 2.50
CA PHE A 233 -26.67 5.21 3.41
C PHE A 233 -27.94 4.94 4.23
N VAL A 234 -29.01 4.46 3.62
CA VAL A 234 -30.23 4.04 4.34
C VAL A 234 -29.92 2.91 5.30
N LEU A 235 -29.14 1.91 4.89
CA LEU A 235 -28.72 0.82 5.77
C LEU A 235 -27.90 1.30 6.97
N PHE A 236 -27.02 2.29 6.76
CA PHE A 236 -26.27 2.96 7.80
C PHE A 236 -27.19 3.73 8.78
N LEU A 237 -28.24 4.39 8.29
CA LEU A 237 -29.22 5.08 9.16
C LEU A 237 -30.03 4.09 10.01
N ILE A 238 -30.39 2.93 9.46
CA ILE A 238 -31.14 1.88 10.17
C ILE A 238 -30.26 1.17 11.20
N ASN A 239 -29.01 0.88 10.85
CA ASN A 239 -28.07 0.16 11.71
C ASN A 239 -26.67 0.80 11.73
N PRO A 240 -26.51 1.94 12.42
CA PRO A 240 -25.23 2.66 12.48
C PRO A 240 -24.16 1.89 13.27
N ALA A 241 -24.57 0.93 14.12
CA ALA A 241 -23.64 0.09 14.87
C ALA A 241 -23.09 -1.08 14.03
N GLY A 242 -23.78 -1.47 12.95
CA GLY A 242 -23.43 -2.61 12.12
C GLY A 242 -22.60 -2.27 10.88
N MET A 243 -22.61 -1.00 10.43
CA MET A 243 -21.99 -0.59 9.17
C MET A 243 -21.19 0.71 9.34
N GLY A 244 -19.99 0.76 8.78
CA GLY A 244 -19.16 1.96 8.81
C GLY A 244 -19.57 2.96 7.73
N PHE A 245 -19.46 4.26 8.01
CA PHE A 245 -19.68 5.28 6.98
C PHE A 245 -18.72 5.17 5.78
N GLY A 246 -17.56 4.51 5.98
CA GLY A 246 -16.62 4.18 4.90
C GLY A 246 -17.22 3.24 3.84
N ASP A 247 -18.07 2.28 4.24
CA ASP A 247 -18.72 1.35 3.32
C ASP A 247 -19.70 2.08 2.40
N VAL A 248 -20.40 3.10 2.91
CA VAL A 248 -21.31 3.95 2.12
C VAL A 248 -20.56 4.71 1.02
N LYS A 249 -19.38 5.23 1.33
CA LYS A 249 -18.54 5.94 0.35
C LYS A 249 -17.95 4.99 -0.68
N LEU A 250 -17.54 3.81 -0.24
CA LEU A 250 -17.09 2.76 -1.13
C LEU A 250 -18.22 2.30 -2.07
N ALA A 251 -19.45 2.18 -1.55
CA ALA A 251 -20.64 1.85 -2.32
C ALA A 251 -20.91 2.87 -3.43
N LEU A 252 -20.69 4.16 -3.17
CA LEU A 252 -20.80 5.21 -4.19
C LEU A 252 -19.84 4.94 -5.37
N GLY A 253 -18.57 4.68 -5.08
CA GLY A 253 -17.56 4.35 -6.11
C GLY A 253 -17.86 3.05 -6.84
N ILE A 254 -18.15 1.97 -6.11
CA ILE A 254 -18.50 0.66 -6.70
C ILE A 254 -19.76 0.77 -7.57
N GLY A 255 -20.77 1.50 -7.10
CA GLY A 255 -22.00 1.74 -7.85
C GLY A 255 -21.74 2.48 -9.15
N THR A 256 -20.85 3.48 -9.16
CA THR A 256 -20.49 4.17 -10.40
C THR A 256 -19.81 3.26 -11.41
N VAL A 257 -18.89 2.43 -10.93
CA VAL A 257 -18.11 1.50 -11.74
C VAL A 257 -18.98 0.39 -12.33
N LEU A 258 -19.87 -0.21 -11.53
CA LEU A 258 -20.76 -1.27 -11.99
C LEU A 258 -21.94 -0.74 -12.82
N GLY A 259 -22.47 0.43 -12.46
CA GLY A 259 -23.58 1.08 -13.15
C GLY A 259 -23.25 1.42 -14.60
N TRP A 260 -21.97 1.58 -14.93
CA TRP A 260 -21.49 1.72 -16.32
C TRP A 260 -22.00 0.61 -17.24
N TYR A 261 -21.95 -0.64 -16.79
CA TYR A 261 -22.43 -1.81 -17.55
C TYR A 261 -23.91 -2.12 -17.33
N GLY A 262 -24.61 -1.30 -16.55
CA GLY A 262 -26.06 -1.40 -16.31
C GLY A 262 -26.46 -2.08 -14.99
N TRP A 263 -27.77 -2.12 -14.77
CA TRP A 263 -28.38 -2.54 -13.50
C TRP A 263 -28.14 -4.01 -13.17
N SER A 264 -28.17 -4.90 -14.16
CA SER A 264 -27.94 -6.34 -13.94
C SER A 264 -26.55 -6.61 -13.36
N VAL A 265 -25.52 -5.93 -13.89
CA VAL A 265 -24.14 -6.03 -13.42
C VAL A 265 -23.97 -5.42 -12.03
N LEU A 266 -24.62 -4.28 -11.78
CA LEU A 266 -24.65 -3.66 -10.45
C LEU A 266 -25.27 -4.58 -9.40
N PHE A 267 -26.45 -5.15 -9.67
CA PHE A 267 -27.10 -6.08 -8.75
C PHE A 267 -26.27 -7.35 -8.57
N ALA A 268 -25.73 -7.93 -9.64
CA ALA A 268 -24.88 -9.12 -9.55
C ALA A 268 -23.62 -8.87 -8.71
N GLY A 269 -22.93 -7.75 -8.93
CA GLY A 269 -21.74 -7.38 -8.16
C GLY A 269 -22.05 -7.08 -6.69
N ALA A 270 -23.15 -6.36 -6.42
CA ALA A 270 -23.60 -6.09 -5.06
C ALA A 270 -23.96 -7.38 -4.31
N MET A 271 -24.75 -8.27 -4.94
CA MET A 271 -25.11 -9.57 -4.39
C MET A 271 -23.89 -10.47 -4.18
N ALA A 272 -22.95 -10.50 -5.11
CA ALA A 272 -21.70 -11.23 -4.94
C ALA A 272 -20.93 -10.75 -3.70
N GLY A 273 -20.86 -9.43 -3.47
CA GLY A 273 -20.26 -8.87 -2.27
C GLY A 273 -20.96 -9.31 -0.98
N PHE A 274 -22.30 -9.25 -0.95
CA PHE A 274 -23.10 -9.72 0.19
C PHE A 274 -22.92 -11.23 0.45
N VAL A 275 -22.95 -12.06 -0.59
CA VAL A 275 -22.76 -13.51 -0.48
C VAL A 275 -21.37 -13.82 0.05
N LEU A 276 -20.33 -13.17 -0.47
CA LEU A 276 -18.95 -13.35 0.03
C LEU A 276 -18.82 -12.95 1.49
N GLY A 277 -19.41 -11.82 1.89
CA GLY A 277 -19.43 -11.37 3.28
C GLY A 277 -20.19 -12.34 4.20
N ALA A 278 -21.35 -12.84 3.75
CA ALA A 278 -22.16 -13.81 4.48
C ALA A 278 -21.43 -15.15 4.66
N LEU A 279 -20.81 -15.68 3.61
CA LEU A 279 -20.02 -16.91 3.66
C LEU A 279 -18.82 -16.76 4.59
N TYR A 280 -18.15 -15.61 4.57
CA TYR A 280 -17.04 -15.33 5.49
C TYR A 280 -17.50 -15.26 6.95
N GLY A 281 -18.59 -14.53 7.23
CA GLY A 281 -19.18 -14.46 8.56
C GLY A 281 -19.63 -15.83 9.07
N LEU A 282 -20.27 -16.63 8.20
CA LEU A 282 -20.67 -18.00 8.51
C LEU A 282 -19.44 -18.88 8.81
N GLY A 283 -18.38 -18.81 8.00
CA GLY A 283 -17.14 -19.53 8.23
C GLY A 283 -16.47 -19.16 9.56
N LEU A 284 -16.54 -17.88 9.95
CA LEU A 284 -16.00 -17.40 11.23
C LEU A 284 -16.77 -17.98 12.43
N ILE A 285 -18.09 -18.07 12.32
CA ILE A 285 -18.97 -18.69 13.32
C ILE A 285 -18.72 -20.21 13.40
N LEU A 286 -18.68 -20.90 12.25
CA LEU A 286 -18.46 -22.35 12.18
C LEU A 286 -17.10 -22.76 12.74
N THR A 287 -16.06 -21.98 12.47
CA THR A 287 -14.71 -22.22 13.03
C THR A 287 -14.57 -21.78 14.49
N ARG A 288 -15.63 -21.21 15.11
CA ARG A 288 -15.64 -20.61 16.45
C ARG A 288 -14.53 -19.57 16.67
N ARG A 289 -13.99 -18.99 15.59
CA ARG A 289 -12.91 -17.99 15.62
C ARG A 289 -13.42 -16.56 15.75
N GLY A 290 -14.73 -16.35 15.74
CA GLY A 290 -15.35 -15.05 15.96
C GLY A 290 -16.73 -15.19 16.63
N GLY A 291 -17.07 -14.22 17.47
CA GLY A 291 -18.37 -14.12 18.11
C GLY A 291 -19.29 -13.15 17.37
N ARG A 292 -20.55 -13.01 17.84
CA ARG A 292 -21.54 -12.05 17.30
C ARG A 292 -21.10 -10.58 17.33
N ARG A 293 -20.03 -10.23 18.05
CA ARG A 293 -19.49 -8.87 18.19
C ARG A 293 -18.18 -8.63 17.43
N THR A 294 -17.68 -9.61 16.67
CA THR A 294 -16.47 -9.41 15.87
C THR A 294 -16.81 -8.50 14.68
N ALA A 295 -16.28 -7.28 14.68
CA ALA A 295 -16.43 -6.36 13.55
C ALA A 295 -15.72 -6.95 12.32
N ILE A 296 -16.49 -7.30 11.28
CA ILE A 296 -15.96 -7.84 10.03
C ILE A 296 -15.75 -6.67 9.06
N PRO A 297 -14.55 -6.52 8.45
CA PRO A 297 -14.33 -5.48 7.46
C PRO A 297 -15.09 -5.85 6.18
N PHE A 298 -16.12 -5.08 5.85
CA PHE A 298 -17.03 -5.41 4.74
C PHE A 298 -16.49 -4.94 3.38
N GLY A 299 -15.64 -3.92 3.37
CA GLY A 299 -15.05 -3.33 2.16
C GLY A 299 -14.37 -4.31 1.21
N PRO A 300 -13.49 -5.23 1.66
CA PRO A 300 -12.86 -6.23 0.80
C PRO A 300 -13.86 -7.13 0.07
N PHE A 301 -14.98 -7.48 0.70
CA PHE A 301 -16.01 -8.31 0.09
C PHE A 301 -16.80 -7.51 -0.95
N MET A 302 -17.12 -6.26 -0.67
CA MET A 302 -17.73 -5.35 -1.65
C MET A 302 -16.84 -5.18 -2.89
N LEU A 303 -15.53 -4.97 -2.70
CA LEU A 303 -14.57 -4.84 -3.80
C LEU A 303 -14.40 -6.13 -4.59
N ALA A 304 -14.41 -7.29 -3.93
CA ALA A 304 -14.39 -8.58 -4.60
C ALA A 304 -15.65 -8.82 -5.45
N GLY A 305 -16.83 -8.46 -4.92
CA GLY A 305 -18.09 -8.47 -5.66
C GLY A 305 -18.08 -7.51 -6.85
N ALA A 306 -17.53 -6.30 -6.67
CA ALA A 306 -17.36 -5.32 -7.74
C ALA A 306 -16.45 -5.83 -8.85
N TRP A 307 -15.33 -6.47 -8.49
CA TRP A 307 -14.43 -7.09 -9.47
C TRP A 307 -15.14 -8.20 -10.26
N ALA A 308 -15.88 -9.08 -9.59
CA ALA A 308 -16.68 -10.10 -10.27
C ALA A 308 -17.74 -9.50 -11.21
N GLY A 309 -18.44 -8.45 -10.76
CA GLY A 309 -19.40 -7.72 -11.58
C GLY A 309 -18.76 -7.09 -12.82
N LEU A 310 -17.60 -6.45 -12.67
CA LEU A 310 -16.84 -5.89 -13.80
C LEU A 310 -16.44 -6.95 -14.83
N LEU A 311 -16.02 -8.14 -14.39
CA LEU A 311 -15.71 -9.25 -15.30
C LEU A 311 -16.96 -9.69 -16.07
N LEU A 312 -18.11 -9.79 -15.39
CA LEU A 312 -19.38 -10.12 -16.04
C LEU A 312 -19.82 -9.05 -17.06
N GLY A 313 -19.70 -7.77 -16.71
CA GLY A 313 -20.04 -6.66 -17.59
C GLY A 313 -19.12 -6.58 -18.81
N GLY A 314 -17.80 -6.71 -18.59
CA GLY A 314 -16.82 -6.69 -19.67
C GLY A 314 -17.03 -7.82 -20.69
N LEU A 315 -17.18 -9.05 -20.20
CA LEU A 315 -17.45 -10.23 -21.03
C LEU A 315 -18.83 -10.17 -21.70
N GLY A 316 -19.86 -9.71 -20.98
CA GLY A 316 -21.21 -9.59 -21.50
C GLY A 316 -21.34 -8.55 -22.61
N ALA A 317 -20.59 -7.46 -22.55
CA ALA A 317 -20.55 -6.47 -23.63
C ALA A 317 -19.70 -6.92 -24.84
N ALA A 318 -18.90 -7.99 -24.70
CA ALA A 318 -18.01 -8.51 -25.75
C ALA A 318 -18.65 -9.56 -26.67
N GLY A 319 -19.84 -10.06 -26.32
CA GLY A 319 -20.67 -10.91 -27.17
C GLY A 319 -21.79 -10.11 -27.83
#